data_AF-A0A4Q3J924-F1
#
_entry.id   AF-A0A4Q3J924-F1
#
_cell.length_a   1.000
_cell.length_b   1.000
_cell.length_c   1.000
_cell.angle_alpha   90.00
_cell.angle_beta   90.00
_cell.angle_gamma   90.00
#
_symmetry.space_group_name_H-M   'P 1'
#
loop_
_entity.id
_entity.type
_entity.pdbx_description
1 polymer ?
#
loop_
_entity_poly.entity_id
_entity_poly.type
_entity_poly.pdbx_seq_one_letter_code
_entity_poly.pdbx_strand_id
1 'polypeptide(L)'
;GALYVPQVGIINPGEFAPENSIEAVIWVAVGGRGTILGPIIGALLVNFGKTLFTSALPEYWLFALGGLFVVVTLFLPKGLVGLVAQIRNGTAKKNSTALDKLSAAAEAGKDPSTLKSAPEPAE
;
A
#
# COMPACT_ATOMS: atom_id res chain seq x y z
N GLY A 1 1.83 10.22 31.37
CA GLY A 1 1.84 11.40 32.24
C GLY A 1 2.89 11.27 33.33
N ALA A 2 2.54 10.69 34.49
CA ALA A 2 3.42 10.62 35.67
C ALA A 2 4.72 9.82 35.49
N LEU A 3 4.69 8.75 34.68
CA LEU A 3 5.88 7.92 34.39
C LEU A 3 6.86 8.54 33.35
N TYR A 4 6.46 9.60 32.63
CA TYR A 4 7.35 10.29 31.68
C TYR A 4 8.25 11.32 32.39
N VAL A 5 7.82 11.81 33.55
CA VAL A 5 8.49 12.85 34.34
C VAL A 5 9.89 12.45 34.85
N PRO A 6 10.15 11.24 35.36
CA PRO A 6 11.49 10.87 35.80
C PRO A 6 12.46 10.51 34.66
N GLN A 7 11.96 10.26 33.44
CA GLN A 7 12.78 9.78 32.31
C GLN A 7 13.54 10.91 31.60
N VAL A 8 12.96 12.11 31.49
CA VAL A 8 13.51 13.19 30.63
C VAL A 8 14.22 14.34 31.35
N GLY A 9 14.05 14.52 32.66
CA GLY A 9 14.79 15.52 33.47
C GLY A 9 14.51 17.00 33.14
N ILE A 10 13.99 17.31 31.95
CA ILE A 10 13.47 18.58 31.46
C ILE A 10 12.22 18.21 30.64
N ILE A 11 11.08 18.83 30.90
CA ILE A 11 9.91 18.71 30.03
C ILE A 11 10.29 19.38 28.71
N ASN A 12 10.46 18.61 27.63
CA ASN A 12 10.53 19.16 26.28
C ASN A 12 9.11 19.16 25.71
N PRO A 13 8.36 20.28 25.80
CA PRO A 13 6.97 20.34 25.35
C PRO A 13 6.82 20.09 23.84
N GLY A 14 7.92 20.11 23.07
CA GLY A 14 7.92 19.79 21.64
C GLY A 14 7.54 18.33 21.31
N GLU A 15 7.79 17.36 22.20
CA GLU A 15 7.39 15.96 21.96
C GLU A 15 5.86 15.79 21.93
N PHE A 16 5.13 16.70 22.58
CA PHE A 16 3.66 16.75 22.58
C PHE A 16 3.11 17.80 21.62
N ALA A 17 3.93 18.31 20.70
CA ALA A 17 3.45 19.23 19.67
C ALA A 17 2.33 18.58 18.84
N PRO A 18 1.28 19.33 18.46
CA PRO A 18 0.20 18.83 17.60
C PRO A 18 0.71 18.18 16.30
N GLU A 19 1.89 18.62 15.84
CA GLU A 19 2.62 18.11 14.69
C GLU A 19 2.82 16.59 14.74
N ASN A 20 3.28 16.04 15.87
CA ASN A 20 3.55 14.61 16.02
C ASN A 20 2.26 13.77 15.94
N SER A 21 1.15 14.30 16.45
CA SER A 21 -0.15 13.63 16.40
C SER A 21 -0.70 13.57 14.98
N ILE A 22 -0.53 14.65 14.20
CA ILE A 22 -0.95 14.69 12.79
C ILE A 22 -0.10 13.72 11.96
N GLU A 23 1.21 13.67 12.22
CA GLU A 23 2.12 12.77 11.51
C GLU A 23 1.71 11.30 11.66
N ALA A 24 1.32 10.88 12.88
CA ALA A 24 0.82 9.54 13.14
C ALA A 24 -0.45 9.20 12.33
N VAL A 25 -1.40 10.14 12.20
CA VAL A 25 -2.61 9.94 11.38
C VAL A 25 -2.25 9.82 9.90
N ILE A 26 -1.27 10.59 9.43
CA ILE A 26 -0.82 10.55 8.03
C ILE A 26 -0.15 9.22 7.72
N TRP A 27 0.66 8.64 8.62
CA TRP A 27 1.24 7.31 8.42
C TRP A 27 0.16 6.26 8.14
N VAL A 28 -0.93 6.29 8.91
CA VAL A 28 -2.07 5.38 8.73
C VAL A 28 -2.82 5.68 7.43
N ALA A 29 -3.03 6.96 7.09
CA ALA A 29 -3.72 7.34 5.86
C ALA A 29 -2.96 6.90 4.60
N VAL A 30 -1.65 7.17 4.56
CA VAL A 30 -0.72 6.82 3.47
C VAL A 30 -0.60 5.30 3.34
N GLY A 31 -0.36 4.63 4.45
CA GLY A 31 -0.19 3.18 4.50
C GLY A 31 -1.46 2.37 4.26
N GLY A 32 -2.59 2.88 4.75
CA GLY A 32 -3.90 2.23 4.74
C GLY A 32 -4.29 1.65 6.11
N ARG A 33 -5.56 1.79 6.46
CA ARG A 33 -6.15 1.36 7.76
C ARG A 33 -6.47 -0.14 7.88
N GLY A 34 -6.13 -0.96 6.88
CA GLY A 34 -6.56 -2.36 6.81
C GLY A 34 -5.71 -3.36 7.59
N THR A 35 -4.44 -3.03 7.88
CA THR A 35 -3.49 -3.89 8.59
C THR A 35 -2.50 -3.04 9.37
N ILE A 36 -1.79 -3.65 10.33
CA ILE A 36 -0.66 -3.00 11.04
C ILE A 36 0.52 -2.71 10.09
N LEU A 37 0.66 -3.50 9.01
CA LEU A 37 1.71 -3.29 8.00
C LEU A 37 1.55 -1.97 7.23
N GLY A 38 0.30 -1.53 7.01
CA GLY A 38 0.01 -0.27 6.35
C GLY A 38 0.70 0.91 7.04
N PRO A 39 0.35 1.22 8.30
CA PRO A 39 0.97 2.30 9.07
C PRO A 39 2.49 2.21 9.13
N ILE A 40 3.08 1.01 9.21
CA ILE A 40 4.55 0.85 9.19
C ILE A 40 5.14 1.33 7.86
N ILE A 41 4.58 0.90 6.73
CA ILE A 41 5.01 1.34 5.40
C ILE A 41 4.79 2.85 5.23
N GLY A 42 3.64 3.35 5.70
CA GLY A 42 3.33 4.78 5.67
C GLY A 42 4.31 5.61 6.51
N ALA A 43 4.69 5.13 7.69
CA ALA A 43 5.66 5.78 8.57
C ALA A 43 7.04 5.87 7.92
N LEU A 44 7.49 4.79 7.26
CA LEU A 44 8.75 4.77 6.53
C LEU A 44 8.74 5.77 5.36
N LEU A 45 7.69 5.77 4.54
CA LEU A 45 7.56 6.67 3.39
C LEU A 45 7.52 8.15 3.82
N VAL A 46 6.71 8.45 4.83
CA VAL A 46 6.56 9.82 5.33
C VAL A 46 7.82 10.28 6.02
N ASN A 47 8.50 9.45 6.83
CA ASN A 47 9.80 9.82 7.41
C ASN A 47 10.88 10.02 6.35
N PHE A 48 10.86 9.23 5.28
CA PHE A 48 11.79 9.43 4.18
C PHE A 48 11.53 10.77 3.49
N GLY A 49 10.26 11.10 3.22
CA GLY A 49 9.85 12.41 2.73
C GLY A 49 10.26 13.54 3.68
N LYS A 50 10.10 13.33 5.00
CA LYS A 50 10.49 14.28 6.05
C LYS A 50 11.97 14.61 5.93
N THR A 51 12.83 13.60 5.95
CA THR A 51 14.28 13.80 5.82
C THR A 51 14.66 14.59 4.56
N LEU A 52 14.01 14.31 3.43
CA LEU A 52 14.29 15.02 2.17
C LEU A 52 13.79 16.47 2.19
N PHE A 53 12.56 16.71 2.62
CA PHE A 53 11.95 18.03 2.62
C PHE A 53 12.51 18.93 3.72
N THR A 54 12.78 18.40 4.91
CA THR A 54 13.36 19.20 6.00
C THR A 54 14.80 19.61 5.69
N SER A 55 15.49 18.86 4.84
CA SER A 55 16.85 19.20 4.40
C SER A 55 16.89 20.36 3.40
N ALA A 56 15.82 20.55 2.61
CA ALA A 56 15.74 21.61 1.60
C ALA A 56 14.93 22.83 2.07
N LEU A 57 13.79 22.60 2.72
CA LEU A 57 12.75 23.60 2.98
C LEU A 57 11.92 23.22 4.23
N PRO A 58 12.42 23.51 5.45
CA PRO A 58 11.77 23.13 6.71
C PRO A 58 10.37 23.73 6.88
N GLU A 59 10.19 25.00 6.49
CA GLU A 59 8.95 25.75 6.66
C GLU A 59 7.78 25.19 5.83
N TYR A 60 8.09 24.55 4.70
CA TYR A 60 7.09 24.01 3.78
C TYR A 60 6.70 22.56 4.08
N TRP A 61 7.37 21.90 5.02
CA TRP A 61 7.09 20.51 5.37
C TRP A 61 5.64 20.28 5.83
N LEU A 62 5.10 21.18 6.66
CA LEU A 62 3.71 21.10 7.13
C LEU A 62 2.70 21.25 6.00
N PHE A 63 2.97 22.14 5.03
CA PHE A 63 2.17 22.27 3.82
C PHE A 63 2.25 21.02 2.95
N ALA A 64 3.45 20.43 2.80
CA ALA A 64 3.65 19.19 2.08
C ALA A 64 2.92 18.01 2.75
N LEU A 65 2.97 17.90 4.08
CA LEU A 65 2.22 16.90 4.84
C LEU A 65 0.71 17.05 4.67
N GLY A 66 0.18 18.27 4.79
CA GLY A 66 -1.24 18.54 4.58
C GLY A 66 -1.68 18.22 3.15
N GLY A 67 -0.89 18.61 2.16
CA GLY A 67 -1.14 18.28 0.76
C GLY A 67 -1.10 16.78 0.50
N LEU A 68 -0.10 16.09 1.02
CA LEU A 68 0.03 14.63 0.93
C LEU A 68 -1.18 13.93 1.55
N PHE A 69 -1.64 14.39 2.71
CA PHE A 69 -2.82 13.85 3.37
C PHE A 69 -4.08 13.95 2.49
N VAL A 70 -4.34 15.13 1.91
CA VAL A 70 -5.50 15.35 1.03
C VAL A 70 -5.40 14.49 -0.23
N VAL A 71 -4.23 14.44 -0.88
CA VAL A 71 -4.03 13.63 -2.09
C VAL A 71 -4.26 12.15 -1.80
N VAL A 72 -3.67 11.63 -0.74
CA VAL A 72 -3.82 10.22 -0.38
C VAL A 72 -5.26 9.89 0.01
N THR A 73 -5.93 10.73 0.77
CA THR A 73 -7.31 10.45 1.21
C THR A 73 -8.32 10.49 0.05
N LEU A 74 -8.12 11.40 -0.92
CA LEU A 74 -8.99 11.51 -2.09
C LEU A 74 -8.71 10.40 -3.13
N PHE A 75 -7.44 10.14 -3.45
CA PHE A 75 -7.08 9.24 -4.55
C PHE A 75 -6.79 7.80 -4.08
N LEU A 76 -6.31 7.61 -2.85
CA LEU A 76 -5.94 6.32 -2.27
C LEU A 76 -6.70 6.06 -0.95
N PRO A 77 -8.04 5.96 -0.95
CA PRO A 77 -8.84 5.79 0.28
C PRO A 77 -8.59 4.46 1.01
N LYS A 78 -7.98 3.47 0.33
CA LYS A 78 -7.52 2.21 0.94
C LYS A 78 -6.03 2.21 1.31
N GLY A 79 -5.34 3.34 1.11
CA GLY A 79 -3.90 3.49 1.24
C GLY A 79 -3.10 2.67 0.23
N LEU A 80 -1.77 2.74 0.35
CA LEU A 80 -0.84 2.01 -0.51
C LEU A 80 -0.99 0.50 -0.41
N VAL A 81 -1.20 -0.05 0.79
CA VAL A 81 -1.36 -1.50 0.96
C VAL A 81 -2.61 -2.02 0.26
N GLY A 82 -3.70 -1.25 0.28
CA GLY A 82 -4.92 -1.60 -0.45
C GLY A 82 -4.73 -1.61 -1.97
N LEU A 83 -3.92 -0.69 -2.50
CA LEU A 83 -3.59 -0.62 -3.92
C LEU A 83 -2.77 -1.85 -4.36
N VAL A 84 -1.73 -2.19 -3.60
CA VAL A 84 -0.89 -3.37 -3.88
C VAL A 84 -1.71 -4.66 -3.81
N ALA A 85 -2.59 -4.80 -2.82
CA ALA A 85 -3.48 -5.96 -2.71
C ALA A 85 -4.44 -6.08 -3.90
N GLN A 86 -4.97 -4.96 -4.39
CA GLN A 86 -5.86 -4.94 -5.57
C GLN A 86 -5.13 -5.36 -6.85
N ILE A 87 -3.90 -4.88 -7.05
CA ILE A 87 -3.05 -5.28 -8.18
C ILE A 87 -2.74 -6.78 -8.12
N ARG A 88 -2.37 -7.29 -6.94
CA ARG A 88 -2.06 -8.72 -6.75
C ARG A 88 -3.27 -9.62 -6.99
N ASN A 89 -4.45 -9.21 -6.53
CA ASN A 89 -5.67 -10.02 -6.66
C ASN A 89 -6.26 -9.96 -8.08
N GLY A 90 -6.06 -8.86 -8.82
CA GLY A 90 -6.42 -8.77 -10.24
C GLY A 90 -5.72 -9.82 -11.10
N THR A 91 -4.48 -10.17 -10.75
CA THR A 91 -3.68 -11.20 -11.45
C THR A 91 -4.11 -12.62 -11.07
N ALA A 92 -4.48 -12.85 -9.80
CA ALA A 92 -4.91 -14.18 -9.32
C ALA A 92 -6.24 -14.64 -9.94
N LYS A 93 -7.19 -13.71 -10.18
CA LYS A 93 -8.49 -14.04 -10.81
C LYS A 93 -8.34 -14.55 -12.26
N LYS A 94 -7.29 -14.12 -12.96
CA LYS A 94 -7.01 -14.54 -14.35
C LYS A 94 -6.56 -16.01 -14.44
N ASN A 95 -5.84 -16.52 -13.44
CA ASN A 95 -5.38 -17.90 -13.41
C ASN A 95 -6.46 -18.91 -13.01
N SER A 96 -7.37 -18.54 -12.10
CA SER A 96 -8.47 -19.45 -11.73
C SER A 96 -9.40 -19.70 -12.91
N THR A 97 -9.74 -18.67 -13.69
CA THR A 97 -10.57 -18.84 -14.90
C THR A 97 -9.87 -19.66 -16.00
N ALA A 98 -8.53 -19.63 -16.07
CA ALA A 98 -7.79 -20.47 -17.01
C ALA A 98 -7.77 -21.94 -16.56
N LEU A 99 -7.57 -22.18 -15.26
CA LEU A 99 -7.58 -23.52 -14.68
C LEU A 99 -8.98 -24.15 -14.67
N ASP A 100 -10.02 -23.37 -14.38
CA ASP A 100 -11.43 -23.80 -14.48
C ASP A 100 -11.80 -24.14 -15.93
N LYS A 101 -11.29 -23.38 -16.91
CA LYS A 101 -11.48 -23.70 -18.34
C LYS A 101 -10.72 -24.95 -18.78
N LEU A 102 -9.50 -25.16 -18.28
CA LEU A 102 -8.75 -26.40 -18.54
C LEU A 102 -9.41 -27.61 -17.87
N SER A 103 -9.90 -27.47 -16.64
CA SER A 103 -10.61 -28.52 -15.93
C SER A 103 -11.97 -28.82 -16.58
N ALA A 104 -12.71 -27.80 -17.02
CA ALA A 104 -13.95 -27.99 -17.78
C ALA A 104 -13.71 -28.63 -19.16
N ALA A 105 -12.57 -28.33 -19.81
CA ALA A 105 -12.16 -28.99 -21.05
C ALA A 105 -11.74 -30.44 -20.82
N ALA A 106 -11.13 -30.76 -19.67
CA ALA A 106 -10.78 -32.11 -19.26
C ALA A 106 -12.03 -32.94 -18.86
N GLU A 107 -12.99 -32.32 -18.15
CA GLU A 107 -14.29 -32.93 -17.79
C GLU A 107 -15.19 -33.15 -19.02
N ALA A 108 -15.08 -32.30 -20.05
CA ALA A 108 -15.80 -32.49 -21.32
C ALA A 108 -15.33 -33.71 -22.14
N GLY A 109 -14.35 -34.48 -21.64
CA GLY A 109 -13.94 -35.75 -22.24
C GLY A 109 -13.37 -35.62 -23.65
N LYS A 110 -12.89 -34.44 -24.03
CA LYS A 110 -12.29 -34.22 -25.35
C LYS A 110 -10.81 -34.51 -25.25
N ASP A 111 -10.44 -35.69 -25.75
CA ASP A 111 -9.08 -36.20 -25.78
C ASP A 111 -8.11 -35.14 -26.37
N PRO A 112 -7.08 -34.70 -25.61
CA PRO A 112 -6.10 -33.70 -26.06
C PRO A 112 -5.29 -34.14 -27.29
N SER A 113 -5.35 -35.42 -27.69
CA SER A 113 -4.75 -35.91 -28.93
C SER A 113 -5.54 -35.50 -30.19
N THR A 114 -6.82 -35.15 -30.09
CA THR A 114 -7.66 -34.74 -31.25
C THR A 114 -7.36 -33.34 -31.78
N LEU A 115 -6.58 -32.54 -31.03
CA LEU A 115 -6.19 -31.18 -31.43
C LEU A 115 -4.79 -31.12 -32.07
N LYS A 116 -4.01 -32.22 -32.03
CA LYS A 116 -2.71 -32.31 -32.73
C LYS A 116 -2.86 -32.76 -34.19
N SER A 117 -4.07 -33.06 -34.64
CA SER A 117 -4.39 -33.46 -36.02
C SER A 117 -5.13 -32.36 -36.80
N ALA A 118 -5.01 -31.09 -36.40
CA ALA A 118 -5.24 -30.02 -37.36
C ALA A 118 -4.21 -30.17 -38.48
N PRO A 119 -4.61 -30.28 -39.75
CA PRO A 119 -3.65 -30.42 -40.84
C PRO A 119 -2.73 -29.20 -40.82
N GLU A 120 -1.43 -29.49 -40.76
CA GLU A 120 -0.37 -28.52 -41.04
C GLU A 120 -0.74 -27.83 -42.35
N PRO A 121 -0.88 -26.49 -42.40
CA PRO A 121 -1.18 -25.82 -43.64
C PRO A 121 0.01 -26.08 -44.58
N ALA A 122 -0.23 -26.90 -45.61
CA ALA A 122 0.69 -27.08 -46.70
C ALA A 122 0.94 -25.71 -47.35
N GLU A 123 2.24 -25.38 -47.47
CA GLU A 123 2.91 -24.40 -48.35
C GLU A 123 2.18 -23.10 -48.72
#